data_AF-A0A973MDP6-F1
#
_entry.id   AF-A0A973MDP6-F1
#
_cell.length_a   1.000
_cell.length_b   1.000
_cell.length_c   1.000
_cell.angle_alpha   90.00
_cell.angle_beta   90.00
_cell.angle_gamma   90.00
#
_symmetry.space_group_name_H-M   'P 1'
#
loop_
_entity.id
_entity.type
_entity.pdbx_description
1 polymer ?
#
loop_
_entity_poly.entity_id
_entity_poly.type
_entity_poly.pdbx_seq_one_letter_code
_entity_poly.pdbx_strand_id
1 'polypeptide(L)'
;MRDFKAVLTDPVQKDLVRVQLTFSSPSGDRRSGCTKERSGTARVRLPVPLGSREVVVDYDLQFTAEGAKAPALRLCGKLGCTPPATGCTDDSYDQALMAVDAPTHSYRDSQECDGKWLVLDFSWRTGPACDDASAPGCSSRLGDRWFFRAEKSGWVPIVEGAAGGCRVVQRTAPAFPTSLCRGLAPLSASLHPSYPPASASPRPSSSPSRS
;
A
#
# COMPACT_ATOMS: atom_id res chain seq x y z
N MET A 1 -9.40 15.73 27.56
CA MET A 1 -10.49 15.66 26.58
C MET A 1 -11.78 16.14 27.21
N ARG A 2 -12.47 17.07 26.55
CA ARG A 2 -13.81 17.56 26.89
C ARG A 2 -14.73 17.23 25.72
N ASP A 3 -15.99 16.95 26.03
CA ASP A 3 -17.08 16.81 25.04
C ASP A 3 -16.87 15.76 23.93
N PHE A 4 -16.25 14.61 24.24
CA PHE A 4 -16.14 13.53 23.26
C PHE A 4 -17.51 12.95 22.92
N LYS A 5 -17.91 13.09 21.66
CA LYS A 5 -19.19 12.64 21.15
C LYS A 5 -18.99 11.90 19.83
N ALA A 6 -19.90 10.99 19.57
CA ALA A 6 -20.00 10.26 18.32
C ALA A 6 -21.42 10.43 17.79
N VAL A 7 -21.58 10.84 16.54
CA VAL A 7 -22.89 11.12 15.93
C VAL A 7 -22.99 10.47 14.56
N LEU A 8 -24.21 10.09 14.17
CA LEU A 8 -24.50 9.71 12.80
C LEU A 8 -24.57 10.97 11.95
N THR A 9 -23.79 11.04 10.88
CA THR A 9 -23.74 12.22 10.00
C THR A 9 -24.72 12.14 8.84
N ASP A 10 -25.02 10.93 8.38
CA ASP A 10 -25.94 10.66 7.28
C ASP A 10 -27.06 9.71 7.74
N PRO A 11 -28.22 9.70 7.04
CA PRO A 11 -29.17 8.60 7.15
C PRO A 11 -28.42 7.28 6.95
N VAL A 12 -28.74 6.27 7.78
CA VAL A 12 -28.17 4.94 7.61
C VAL A 12 -28.47 4.46 6.20
N GLN A 13 -27.43 4.36 5.39
CA GLN A 13 -27.54 3.89 4.02
C GLN A 13 -27.71 2.37 4.03
N LYS A 14 -28.13 1.81 2.90
CA LYS A 14 -28.35 0.37 2.76
C LYS A 14 -27.12 -0.45 3.16
N ASP A 15 -25.93 0.04 2.79
CA ASP A 15 -24.66 -0.70 2.92
C ASP A 15 -23.66 -0.05 3.89
N LEU A 16 -23.95 1.16 4.40
CA LEU A 16 -22.99 1.97 5.16
C LEU A 16 -23.63 2.73 6.34
N VAL A 17 -22.91 2.78 7.46
CA VAL A 17 -23.18 3.66 8.61
C VAL A 17 -21.99 4.62 8.78
N ARG A 18 -22.22 5.93 8.69
CA ARG A 18 -21.19 6.94 8.95
C ARG A 18 -21.31 7.50 10.36
N VAL A 19 -20.21 7.47 11.08
CA VAL A 19 -20.08 8.00 12.45
C VAL A 19 -19.00 9.06 12.44
N GLN A 20 -19.33 10.28 12.84
CA GLN A 20 -18.33 11.32 13.07
C GLN A 20 -18.00 11.40 14.56
N LEU A 21 -16.71 11.46 14.86
CA LEU A 21 -16.20 11.73 16.18
C LEU A 21 -15.90 13.21 16.33
N THR A 22 -16.25 13.79 17.47
CA THR A 22 -15.93 15.17 17.79
C THR A 22 -15.49 15.24 19.24
N PHE A 23 -14.37 15.92 19.49
CA PHE A 23 -13.89 16.21 20.84
C PHE A 23 -13.21 17.58 20.87
N SER A 24 -13.16 18.16 22.07
CA SER A 24 -12.31 19.31 22.36
C SER A 24 -11.15 18.86 23.24
N SER A 25 -9.92 19.26 22.89
CA SER A 25 -8.73 18.94 23.67
C SER A 25 -7.76 20.13 23.71
N PRO A 26 -7.19 20.44 24.88
CA PRO A 26 -6.10 21.40 24.99
C PRO A 26 -4.73 20.77 24.63
N SER A 27 -4.69 19.58 24.04
CA SER A 27 -3.44 18.81 23.79
C SER A 27 -2.41 19.49 22.87
N GLY A 28 -2.76 20.62 22.25
CA GLY A 28 -1.80 21.50 21.54
C GLY A 28 -1.43 22.79 22.29
N ASP A 29 -2.13 23.14 23.37
CA ASP A 29 -1.89 24.35 24.15
C ASP A 29 -0.94 24.04 25.31
N ARG A 30 0.35 24.31 25.09
CA ARG A 30 1.41 24.14 26.12
C ARG A 30 1.21 25.05 27.34
N ARG A 31 0.41 26.11 27.25
CA ARG A 31 0.13 27.03 28.38
C ARG A 31 -1.01 26.54 29.28
N SER A 32 -1.80 25.57 28.80
CA SER A 32 -2.96 25.04 29.53
C SER A 32 -2.63 24.18 30.75
N GLY A 33 -1.35 23.80 30.94
CA GLY A 33 -0.91 22.89 31.99
C GLY A 33 -1.44 21.45 31.86
N CYS A 34 -2.18 21.13 30.80
CA CYS A 34 -2.75 19.81 30.56
C CYS A 34 -1.72 18.90 29.88
N THR A 35 -0.93 18.17 30.67
CA THR A 35 0.17 17.30 30.21
C THR A 35 -0.17 15.81 30.14
N LYS A 36 -1.41 15.44 30.49
CA LYS A 36 -1.84 14.04 30.59
C LYS A 36 -2.94 13.73 29.58
N GLU A 37 -2.84 12.57 28.97
CA GLU A 37 -3.86 12.02 28.07
C GLU A 37 -4.68 10.94 28.77
N ARG A 38 -5.91 10.72 28.28
CA ARG A 38 -6.78 9.62 28.70
C ARG A 38 -7.69 9.25 27.54
N SER A 39 -7.90 7.96 27.34
CA SER A 39 -8.90 7.44 26.40
C SER A 39 -10.32 7.85 26.79
N GLY A 40 -11.16 8.10 25.80
CA GLY A 40 -12.58 8.40 25.95
C GLY A 40 -13.41 7.35 25.22
N THR A 41 -14.65 7.18 25.65
CA THR A 41 -15.59 6.28 25.00
C THR A 41 -16.88 7.04 24.73
N ALA A 42 -17.33 7.02 23.48
CA ALA A 42 -18.62 7.53 23.07
C ALA A 42 -19.49 6.35 22.60
N ARG A 43 -20.80 6.44 22.80
CA ARG A 43 -21.76 5.42 22.34
C ARG A 43 -22.67 6.03 21.28
N VAL A 44 -22.79 5.35 20.15
CA VAL A 44 -23.76 5.67 19.09
C VAL A 44 -24.88 4.65 19.13
N ARG A 45 -26.13 5.12 19.15
CA ARG A 45 -27.30 4.26 19.02
C ARG A 45 -27.80 4.32 17.60
N LEU A 46 -27.79 3.18 16.91
CA LEU A 46 -28.31 3.08 15.55
C LEU A 46 -29.85 2.99 15.57
N PRO A 47 -30.56 3.62 14.61
CA PRO A 47 -32.01 3.51 14.49
C PRO A 47 -32.45 2.10 14.05
N VAL A 48 -31.55 1.33 13.44
CA VAL A 48 -31.75 -0.07 13.04
C VAL A 48 -30.51 -0.89 13.46
N PRO A 49 -30.62 -2.22 13.68
CA PRO A 49 -29.47 -3.08 13.96
C PRO A 49 -28.36 -2.90 12.92
N LEU A 50 -27.08 -3.15 13.20
CA LEU A 50 -26.00 -2.93 12.21
C LEU A 50 -26.07 -3.88 11.00
N GLY A 51 -26.46 -5.14 11.18
CA GLY A 51 -26.53 -6.13 10.09
C GLY A 51 -25.17 -6.34 9.42
N SER A 52 -25.16 -6.44 8.09
CA SER A 52 -23.97 -6.58 7.25
C SER A 52 -23.34 -5.24 6.83
N ARG A 53 -23.82 -4.11 7.35
CA ARG A 53 -23.32 -2.79 6.96
C ARG A 53 -21.94 -2.54 7.54
N GLU A 54 -21.13 -1.83 6.77
CA GLU A 54 -19.84 -1.34 7.23
C GLU A 54 -20.02 -0.04 8.00
N VAL A 55 -19.11 0.21 8.94
CA VAL A 55 -19.08 1.45 9.74
C VAL A 55 -17.88 2.26 9.29
N VAL A 56 -18.11 3.47 8.81
CA VAL A 56 -17.04 4.44 8.54
C VAL A 56 -17.01 5.44 9.68
N VAL A 57 -15.85 5.55 10.33
CA VAL A 57 -15.58 6.55 11.35
C VAL A 57 -14.82 7.70 10.69
N ASP A 58 -15.37 8.91 10.84
CA ASP A 58 -14.95 10.12 10.16
C ASP A 58 -14.98 9.98 8.63
N TYR A 59 -13.83 9.75 7.97
CA TYR A 59 -13.76 9.68 6.51
C TYR A 59 -13.09 8.42 5.95
N ASP A 60 -12.15 7.82 6.68
CA ASP A 60 -11.19 6.85 6.17
C ASP A 60 -11.15 5.53 6.96
N LEU A 61 -11.51 5.54 8.25
CA LEU A 61 -11.51 4.33 9.06
C LEU A 61 -12.78 3.53 8.86
N GLN A 62 -12.68 2.46 8.09
CA GLN A 62 -13.79 1.55 7.80
C GLN A 62 -13.71 0.29 8.67
N PHE A 63 -14.84 -0.15 9.17
CA PHE A 63 -14.98 -1.33 10.02
C PHE A 63 -16.10 -2.23 9.52
N THR A 64 -15.96 -3.54 9.72
CA THR A 64 -16.98 -4.52 9.39
C THR A 64 -17.26 -5.47 10.56
N ALA A 65 -18.49 -5.95 10.64
CA ALA A 65 -18.86 -7.03 11.56
C ALA A 65 -18.37 -8.40 11.05
N GLU A 66 -18.05 -8.51 9.77
CA GLU A 66 -17.63 -9.77 9.16
C GLU A 66 -16.27 -10.24 9.71
N GLY A 67 -16.26 -11.49 10.22
CA GLY A 67 -15.10 -12.08 10.86
C GLY A 67 -14.76 -11.49 12.24
N ALA A 68 -15.60 -10.62 12.79
CA ALA A 68 -15.43 -10.04 14.12
C ALA A 68 -16.30 -10.76 15.17
N LYS A 69 -15.78 -10.89 16.40
CA LYS A 69 -16.58 -11.39 17.52
C LYS A 69 -17.40 -10.24 18.13
N ALA A 70 -18.73 -10.36 18.08
CA ALA A 70 -19.62 -9.38 18.69
C ALA A 70 -19.28 -9.15 20.19
N PRO A 71 -19.33 -7.90 20.70
CA PRO A 71 -19.80 -6.68 20.04
C PRO A 71 -18.71 -5.90 19.27
N ALA A 72 -17.51 -6.45 19.09
CA ALA A 72 -16.43 -5.77 18.39
C ALA A 72 -16.65 -5.76 16.86
N LEU A 73 -16.02 -4.80 16.20
CA LEU A 73 -15.90 -4.74 14.74
C LEU A 73 -14.42 -4.90 14.35
N ARG A 74 -14.18 -5.47 13.17
CA ARG A 74 -12.86 -5.59 12.58
C ARG A 74 -12.55 -4.34 11.77
N LEU A 75 -11.39 -3.73 12.00
CA LEU A 75 -10.86 -2.67 11.13
C LEU A 75 -10.55 -3.24 9.75
N CYS A 76 -11.01 -2.56 8.72
CA CYS A 76 -10.76 -2.93 7.34
C CYS A 76 -9.35 -2.50 6.91
N GLY A 77 -8.75 -3.26 5.98
CA GLY A 77 -7.40 -2.98 5.50
C GLY A 77 -7.40 -1.89 4.42
N LYS A 78 -6.21 -1.56 3.90
CA LYS A 78 -6.06 -0.65 2.73
C LYS A 78 -6.92 -1.07 1.52
N LEU A 79 -7.21 -2.36 1.39
CA LEU A 79 -8.00 -2.97 0.31
C LEU A 79 -9.51 -3.03 0.61
N GLY A 80 -9.97 -2.35 1.66
CA GLY A 80 -11.35 -2.42 2.12
C GLY A 80 -11.63 -3.60 3.05
N CYS A 81 -12.92 -3.82 3.31
CA CYS A 81 -13.38 -4.82 4.27
C CYS A 81 -13.44 -6.23 3.69
N THR A 82 -13.65 -6.32 2.38
CA THR A 82 -13.74 -7.52 1.55
C THR A 82 -12.70 -7.43 0.44
N PRO A 83 -11.39 -7.54 0.78
CA PRO A 83 -10.35 -7.52 -0.23
C PRO A 83 -10.57 -8.65 -1.23
N PRO A 84 -10.25 -8.44 -2.53
CA PRO A 84 -10.30 -9.51 -3.51
C PRO A 84 -9.41 -10.68 -3.06
N ALA A 85 -9.84 -11.90 -3.37
CA ALA A 85 -9.02 -13.07 -3.12
C ALA A 85 -7.76 -13.03 -3.99
N THR A 86 -6.66 -13.58 -3.46
CA THR A 86 -5.46 -13.81 -4.27
C THR A 86 -5.77 -14.81 -5.38
N GLY A 87 -5.36 -14.49 -6.60
CA GLY A 87 -5.61 -15.31 -7.77
C GLY A 87 -5.09 -14.66 -9.04
N CYS A 88 -5.37 -15.28 -10.18
CA CYS A 88 -4.94 -14.78 -11.48
C CYS A 88 -6.03 -13.93 -12.14
N THR A 89 -6.36 -12.81 -11.51
CA THR A 89 -7.39 -11.85 -11.95
C THR A 89 -6.89 -10.41 -11.80
N ASP A 90 -7.46 -9.49 -12.56
CA ASP A 90 -7.06 -8.08 -12.55
C ASP A 90 -7.18 -7.43 -11.16
N ASP A 91 -8.32 -7.62 -10.47
CA ASP A 91 -8.52 -7.11 -9.11
C ASP A 91 -7.46 -7.63 -8.12
N SER A 92 -7.01 -8.87 -8.33
CA SER A 92 -5.98 -9.48 -7.49
C SER A 92 -4.60 -8.89 -7.77
N TYR A 93 -4.29 -8.56 -9.03
CA TYR A 93 -3.05 -7.89 -9.38
C TYR A 93 -3.02 -6.44 -8.90
N ASP A 94 -4.15 -5.75 -8.88
CA ASP A 94 -4.25 -4.41 -8.28
C ASP A 94 -3.99 -4.45 -6.77
N GLN A 95 -4.48 -5.49 -6.08
CA GLN A 95 -4.09 -5.77 -4.70
C GLN A 95 -2.56 -5.96 -4.55
N ALA A 96 -1.90 -6.64 -5.49
CA ALA A 96 -0.46 -6.85 -5.45
C ALA A 96 0.32 -5.54 -5.63
N LEU A 97 -0.10 -4.67 -6.54
CA LEU A 97 0.48 -3.32 -6.72
C LEU A 97 0.36 -2.49 -5.45
N MET A 98 -0.80 -2.54 -4.77
CA MET A 98 -0.98 -1.84 -3.50
C MET A 98 -0.11 -2.42 -2.37
N ALA A 99 0.19 -3.72 -2.39
CA ALA A 99 1.02 -4.38 -1.37
C ALA A 99 2.50 -3.93 -1.39
N VAL A 100 2.97 -3.42 -2.53
CA VAL A 100 4.34 -2.85 -2.68
C VAL A 100 4.32 -1.32 -2.74
N ASP A 101 3.19 -0.70 -2.41
CA ASP A 101 2.97 0.76 -2.51
C ASP A 101 3.38 1.31 -3.91
N ALA A 102 3.04 0.57 -4.98
CA ALA A 102 3.30 0.98 -6.35
C ALA A 102 2.64 2.35 -6.65
N PRO A 103 3.27 3.22 -7.45
CA PRO A 103 2.71 4.52 -7.77
C PRO A 103 1.30 4.45 -8.38
N THR A 104 0.46 5.42 -8.03
CA THR A 104 -0.87 5.59 -8.62
C THR A 104 -0.73 5.71 -10.14
N HIS A 105 -1.61 5.03 -10.89
CA HIS A 105 -1.57 4.92 -12.36
C HIS A 105 -0.36 4.13 -12.91
N SER A 106 0.10 3.13 -12.17
CA SER A 106 1.00 2.10 -12.71
C SER A 106 0.31 1.27 -13.79
N TYR A 107 1.09 0.86 -14.77
CA TYR A 107 0.69 -0.05 -15.84
C TYR A 107 1.25 -1.44 -15.51
N ARG A 108 0.42 -2.48 -15.64
CA ARG A 108 0.88 -3.87 -15.58
C ARG A 108 1.50 -4.22 -16.93
N ASP A 109 2.81 -4.41 -16.97
CA ASP A 109 3.55 -4.65 -18.21
C ASP A 109 3.60 -6.15 -18.54
N SER A 110 3.72 -7.01 -17.52
CA SER A 110 3.55 -8.46 -17.64
C SER A 110 3.23 -9.11 -16.30
N GLN A 111 2.59 -10.28 -16.35
CA GLN A 111 2.23 -11.05 -15.17
C GLN A 111 2.34 -12.55 -15.42
N GLU A 112 2.90 -13.28 -14.46
CA GLU A 112 2.96 -14.75 -14.45
C GLU A 112 2.39 -15.24 -13.12
N CYS A 113 1.29 -15.99 -13.16
CA CYS A 113 0.52 -16.36 -11.98
C CYS A 113 0.07 -17.82 -12.04
N ASP A 114 0.21 -18.54 -10.92
CA ASP A 114 -0.32 -19.90 -10.75
C ASP A 114 -1.40 -20.00 -9.64
N GLY A 115 -1.86 -18.86 -9.15
CA GLY A 115 -2.84 -18.73 -8.07
C GLY A 115 -2.24 -18.79 -6.66
N LYS A 116 -0.99 -19.26 -6.51
CA LYS A 116 -0.25 -19.27 -5.24
C LYS A 116 0.95 -18.33 -5.24
N TRP A 117 1.51 -18.09 -6.41
CA TRP A 117 2.68 -17.26 -6.66
C TRP A 117 2.39 -16.34 -7.83
N LEU A 118 3.03 -15.18 -7.80
CA LEU A 118 2.89 -14.16 -8.82
C LEU A 118 4.25 -13.51 -9.08
N VAL A 119 4.59 -13.34 -10.35
CA VAL A 119 5.59 -12.37 -10.83
C VAL A 119 4.83 -11.25 -11.49
N LEU A 120 5.09 -10.01 -11.09
CA LEU A 120 4.45 -8.85 -11.68
C LEU A 120 5.51 -7.82 -12.07
N ASP A 121 5.49 -7.45 -13.34
CA ASP A 121 6.24 -6.32 -13.87
C ASP A 121 5.26 -5.15 -14.02
N PHE A 122 5.65 -4.00 -13.52
CA PHE A 122 4.85 -2.80 -13.68
C PHE A 122 5.73 -1.58 -13.89
N SER A 123 5.17 -0.60 -14.58
CA SER A 123 5.82 0.68 -14.85
C SER A 123 4.90 1.85 -14.55
N TRP A 124 5.50 3.00 -14.31
CA TRP A 124 4.79 4.25 -14.13
C TRP A 124 5.51 5.36 -14.89
N ARG A 125 4.73 6.35 -15.35
CA ARG A 125 5.28 7.52 -16.02
C ARG A 125 6.00 8.42 -15.01
N THR A 126 7.17 8.92 -15.41
CA THR A 126 7.96 9.89 -14.65
C THR A 126 8.13 11.21 -15.39
N GLY A 127 7.69 11.27 -16.65
CA GLY A 127 7.66 12.46 -17.46
C GLY A 127 6.49 13.40 -17.17
N PRO A 128 6.52 14.64 -17.70
CA PRO A 128 5.39 15.56 -17.64
C PRO A 128 4.16 14.98 -18.37
N ALA A 129 2.98 15.47 -17.99
CA ALA A 129 1.77 15.24 -18.78
C ALA A 129 1.88 16.03 -20.08
N CYS A 130 1.91 15.34 -21.21
CA CYS A 130 2.06 15.93 -22.53
C CYS A 130 0.88 15.53 -23.42
N ASP A 131 0.43 16.46 -24.25
CA ASP A 131 -0.58 16.18 -25.28
C ASP A 131 -0.01 15.29 -26.40
N ASP A 132 1.29 15.42 -26.67
CA ASP A 132 2.05 14.58 -27.59
C ASP A 132 3.02 13.66 -26.82
N ALA A 133 2.79 12.35 -26.90
CA ALA A 133 3.61 11.34 -26.24
C ALA A 133 5.03 11.21 -26.82
N SER A 134 5.28 11.75 -28.02
CA SER A 134 6.57 11.69 -28.69
C SER A 134 7.54 12.81 -28.29
N ALA A 135 7.05 13.85 -27.59
CA ALA A 135 7.89 14.94 -27.14
C ALA A 135 8.94 14.47 -26.10
N PRO A 136 10.15 15.07 -26.08
CA PRO A 136 11.24 14.62 -25.23
C PRO A 136 10.85 14.54 -23.74
N GLY A 137 11.06 13.37 -23.14
CA GLY A 137 10.77 13.10 -21.73
C GLY A 137 9.31 12.73 -21.43
N CYS A 138 8.37 12.86 -22.37
CA CYS A 138 6.96 12.53 -22.15
C CYS A 138 6.67 11.01 -22.11
N SER A 139 7.56 10.22 -22.72
CA SER A 139 7.54 8.75 -22.68
C SER A 139 8.38 8.16 -21.54
N SER A 140 9.02 9.01 -20.72
CA SER A 140 9.84 8.56 -19.60
C SER A 140 9.03 7.73 -18.61
N ARG A 141 9.54 6.54 -18.30
CA ARG A 141 8.95 5.60 -17.37
C ARG A 141 10.04 4.98 -16.51
N LEU A 142 9.67 4.64 -15.29
CA LEU A 142 10.38 3.69 -14.46
C LEU A 142 9.49 2.46 -14.28
N GLY A 143 10.07 1.36 -13.86
CA GLY A 143 9.31 0.15 -13.57
C GLY A 143 10.11 -0.83 -12.73
N ASP A 144 9.37 -1.65 -12.01
CA ASP A 144 9.89 -2.65 -11.09
C ASP A 144 9.32 -4.02 -11.43
N ARG A 145 10.02 -5.05 -10.93
CA ARG A 145 9.52 -6.42 -10.90
C ARG A 145 9.48 -6.90 -9.47
N TRP A 146 8.32 -7.42 -9.08
CA TRP A 146 8.11 -8.01 -7.76
C TRP A 146 7.61 -9.46 -7.85
N PHE A 147 8.05 -10.24 -6.87
CA PHE A 147 7.64 -11.62 -6.68
C PHE A 147 6.79 -11.73 -5.41
N PHE A 148 5.66 -12.42 -5.50
CA PHE A 148 4.68 -12.49 -4.41
C PHE A 148 4.29 -13.92 -4.08
N ARG A 149 3.81 -14.09 -2.85
CA ARG A 149 3.14 -15.29 -2.36
C ARG A 149 1.70 -14.95 -1.96
N ALA A 150 0.77 -15.81 -2.31
CA ALA A 150 -0.61 -15.72 -1.84
C ALA A 150 -0.71 -16.11 -0.36
N GLU A 151 -1.30 -15.23 0.44
CA GLU A 151 -1.72 -15.51 1.82
C GLU A 151 -3.18 -15.10 2.04
N LYS A 152 -3.74 -15.47 3.21
CA LYS A 152 -5.14 -15.13 3.54
C LYS A 152 -5.40 -13.63 3.59
N SER A 153 -4.37 -12.83 3.88
CA SER A 153 -4.43 -11.37 3.91
C SER A 153 -4.26 -10.71 2.53
N GLY A 154 -3.95 -11.49 1.49
CA GLY A 154 -3.64 -10.98 0.15
C GLY A 154 -2.27 -11.42 -0.35
N TRP A 155 -1.81 -10.79 -1.42
CA TRP A 155 -0.47 -10.97 -1.93
C TRP A 155 0.56 -10.39 -0.96
N VAL A 156 1.53 -11.22 -0.56
CA VAL A 156 2.67 -10.82 0.27
C VAL A 156 3.91 -10.70 -0.61
N PRO A 157 4.55 -9.53 -0.68
CA PRO A 157 5.78 -9.36 -1.45
C PRO A 157 6.93 -10.15 -0.82
N ILE A 158 7.69 -10.84 -1.65
CA ILE A 158 8.84 -11.66 -1.23
C ILE A 158 10.13 -10.87 -1.46
N VAL A 159 10.32 -10.40 -2.69
CA VAL A 159 11.54 -9.71 -3.13
C VAL A 159 11.28 -8.94 -4.42
N GLU A 160 12.00 -7.84 -4.58
CA GLU A 160 12.13 -7.09 -5.83
C GLU A 160 13.32 -7.64 -6.64
N GLY A 161 13.23 -7.66 -7.97
CA GLY A 161 14.43 -7.95 -8.76
C GLY A 161 14.27 -7.81 -10.27
N ALA A 162 15.18 -7.05 -10.87
CA ALA A 162 15.25 -6.84 -12.32
C ALA A 162 15.92 -8.00 -13.11
N ALA A 163 16.52 -8.98 -12.43
CA ALA A 163 17.19 -10.08 -13.14
C ALA A 163 16.18 -11.02 -13.81
N GLY A 164 16.60 -11.64 -14.92
CA GLY A 164 15.84 -12.71 -15.56
C GLY A 164 15.89 -14.03 -14.77
N GLY A 165 14.90 -14.89 -15.02
CA GLY A 165 14.77 -16.20 -14.39
C GLY A 165 14.43 -16.15 -12.89
N CYS A 166 14.49 -17.29 -12.20
CA CYS A 166 14.02 -17.42 -10.81
C CYS A 166 15.07 -17.20 -9.72
N ARG A 167 16.32 -16.91 -10.07
CA ARG A 167 17.43 -16.96 -9.10
C ARG A 167 17.23 -16.01 -7.92
N VAL A 168 16.72 -14.80 -8.17
CA VAL A 168 16.52 -13.78 -7.13
C VAL A 168 15.47 -14.26 -6.12
N VAL A 169 14.30 -14.69 -6.60
CA VAL A 169 13.22 -15.16 -5.74
C VAL A 169 13.53 -16.47 -5.05
N GLN A 170 14.14 -17.45 -5.73
CA GLN A 170 14.42 -18.77 -5.15
C GLN A 170 15.49 -18.75 -4.04
N ARG A 171 16.31 -17.69 -3.96
CA ARG A 171 17.19 -17.49 -2.79
C ARG A 171 16.41 -17.19 -1.51
N THR A 172 15.31 -16.46 -1.61
CA THR A 172 14.46 -16.06 -0.48
C THR A 172 13.32 -17.05 -0.25
N ALA A 173 12.73 -17.55 -1.34
CA ALA A 173 11.62 -18.50 -1.35
C ALA A 173 11.96 -19.69 -2.27
N PRO A 174 12.69 -20.71 -1.78
CA PRO A 174 13.10 -21.86 -2.60
C PRO A 174 11.95 -22.65 -3.22
N ALA A 175 10.74 -22.55 -2.64
CA ALA A 175 9.53 -23.18 -3.16
C ALA A 175 8.89 -22.43 -4.35
N PHE A 176 9.46 -21.30 -4.79
CA PHE A 176 8.95 -20.52 -5.91
C PHE A 176 9.02 -21.35 -7.22
N PRO A 177 7.91 -21.51 -7.97
CA PRO A 177 7.86 -22.39 -9.12
C PRO A 177 8.75 -21.91 -10.28
N THR A 178 9.61 -22.79 -10.77
CA THR A 178 10.49 -22.47 -11.92
C THR A 178 9.70 -22.18 -13.20
N SER A 179 8.47 -22.68 -13.32
CA SER A 179 7.58 -22.43 -14.46
C SER A 179 7.30 -20.93 -14.64
N LEU A 180 7.10 -20.19 -13.55
CA LEU A 180 6.76 -18.76 -13.59
C LEU A 180 7.92 -17.85 -14.03
N CYS A 181 9.16 -18.37 -14.13
CA CYS A 181 10.28 -17.59 -14.66
C CYS A 181 10.92 -18.18 -15.92
N ARG A 182 10.30 -19.19 -16.55
CA ARG A 182 10.90 -19.88 -17.71
C ARG A 182 11.15 -18.95 -18.90
N GLY A 183 10.29 -17.96 -19.11
CA GLY A 183 10.41 -16.93 -20.16
C GLY A 183 10.82 -15.55 -19.65
N LEU A 184 11.19 -15.45 -18.38
CA LEU A 184 11.35 -14.16 -17.72
C LEU A 184 12.69 -13.52 -18.07
N ALA A 185 12.68 -12.62 -19.06
CA ALA A 185 13.83 -11.81 -19.42
C ALA A 185 14.19 -10.81 -18.30
N PRO A 186 15.44 -10.33 -18.23
CA PRO A 186 15.77 -9.20 -17.38
C PRO A 186 14.88 -7.99 -17.69
N LEU A 187 14.50 -7.25 -16.65
CA LEU A 187 13.78 -5.99 -16.80
C LEU A 187 14.68 -4.98 -17.53
N SER A 188 14.09 -4.16 -18.40
CA SER A 188 14.86 -3.16 -19.16
C SER A 188 15.59 -2.21 -18.22
N ALA A 189 16.88 -1.97 -18.49
CA ALA A 189 17.67 -0.99 -17.74
C ALA A 189 17.12 0.44 -17.84
N SER A 190 16.28 0.73 -18.84
CA SER A 190 15.57 2.02 -18.93
C SER A 190 14.43 2.14 -17.93
N LEU A 191 13.82 1.02 -17.51
CA LEU A 191 12.76 0.98 -16.51
C LEU A 191 13.34 0.90 -15.09
N HIS A 192 14.40 0.11 -14.93
CA HIS A 192 15.08 -0.10 -13.65
C HIS A 192 16.56 0.29 -13.73
N PRO A 193 16.85 1.59 -13.82
CA PRO A 193 18.23 2.07 -13.87
C PRO A 193 18.94 1.74 -12.56
N SER A 194 20.00 0.95 -12.65
CA SER A 194 20.90 0.72 -11.53
C SER A 194 21.74 1.97 -11.30
N TYR A 195 21.34 2.84 -10.38
CA TYR A 195 22.16 3.99 -10.00
C TYR A 195 23.30 3.53 -9.09
N PRO A 196 24.57 3.75 -9.44
CA PRO A 196 25.65 3.59 -8.48
C PRO A 196 25.41 4.56 -7.31
N PRO A 197 25.76 4.18 -6.06
CA PRO A 197 25.65 5.09 -4.94
C PRO A 197 26.43 6.36 -5.25
N ALA A 198 25.88 7.53 -4.88
CA ALA A 198 26.53 8.80 -5.11
C ALA A 198 27.98 8.73 -4.58
N SER A 199 28.96 8.84 -5.48
CA SER A 199 30.36 8.83 -5.09
C SER A 199 30.59 10.02 -4.16
N ALA A 200 31.07 9.76 -2.95
CA ALA A 200 31.43 10.83 -2.03
C ALA A 200 32.43 11.75 -2.73
N SER A 201 32.11 13.05 -2.80
CA SER A 201 33.00 14.06 -3.38
C SER A 201 34.40 13.95 -2.76
N PRO A 202 35.49 14.04 -3.55
CA PRO A 202 36.82 14.02 -3.00
C PRO A 202 36.99 15.23 -2.07
N ARG A 203 37.27 14.98 -0.77
CA ARG A 203 37.80 16.04 0.10
C ARG A 203 39.17 16.46 -0.45
N PRO A 204 39.50 17.76 -0.48
CA PRO A 204 40.82 18.21 -0.87
C PRO A 204 41.87 17.61 0.07
N SER A 205 42.87 16.96 -0.52
CA SER A 205 44.04 16.42 0.14
C SER A 205 44.83 17.55 0.80
N SER A 206 44.95 17.54 2.12
CA SER A 206 45.98 18.29 2.82
C SER A 206 47.31 17.55 2.67
N SER A 207 48.20 18.02 1.81
CA SER A 207 49.59 17.56 1.77
C SER A 207 50.34 17.95 3.05
N PRO A 208 51.33 17.15 3.50
CA PRO A 208 52.09 17.41 4.71
C PRO A 208 53.30 18.29 4.42
N SER A 209 53.62 19.20 5.34
CA SER A 209 54.93 19.86 5.39
C SER A 209 55.60 19.55 6.72
N ARG A 210 56.67 18.76 6.64
CA ARG A 210 57.69 18.60 7.69
C ARG A 210 58.51 19.87 7.81
N SER A 211 58.78 20.33 9.04
CA SER A 211 60.12 20.52 9.63
C SER A 211 59.95 20.91 11.10
#